data_AF-H9FK26-F1
#
_entry.id   AF-H9FK26-F1
#
_cell.length_a   1.000
_cell.length_b   1.000
_cell.length_c   1.000
_cell.angle_alpha   90.00
_cell.angle_beta   90.00
_cell.angle_gamma   90.00
#
_symmetry.space_group_name_H-M   'P 1'
#
loop_
_entity.id
_entity.type
_entity.pdbx_description
1 polymer ?
#
loop_
_entity_poly.entity_id
_entity_poly.type
_entity_poly.pdbx_seq_one_letter_code
_entity_poly.pdbx_strand_id
1 'polypeptide(L)'
;YISLILGTGEVNVAEAERLLAPFLQQFPNGSLVLFYHARIELLKGNLEEAQEVFRKCVSVQEEWKQFHHLCYWELMWINVFQQNWMQAYYYSDLLCKESKWSKATYVFLKAAILSMLPEEDVV
;
A
#
# COMPACT_ATOMS: atom_id res chain seq x y z
N TYR A 1 -22.89 -18.19 -5.52
CA TYR A 1 -21.87 -17.17 -5.19
C TYR A 1 -20.88 -17.85 -4.25
N ILE A 2 -19.60 -17.96 -4.61
CA ILE A 2 -18.58 -18.55 -3.73
C ILE A 2 -17.78 -17.40 -3.15
N SER A 3 -17.91 -17.15 -1.85
CA SER A 3 -17.11 -16.19 -1.10
C SER A 3 -16.03 -16.95 -0.32
N LEU A 4 -14.78 -16.83 -0.76
CA LEU A 4 -13.62 -17.30 -0.01
C LEU A 4 -13.22 -16.20 0.96
N ILE A 5 -13.50 -16.38 2.24
CA ILE A 5 -13.00 -15.53 3.33
C ILE A 5 -11.73 -16.20 3.86
N LEU A 6 -10.56 -15.60 3.63
CA LEU A 6 -9.32 -16.02 4.28
C LEU A 6 -9.26 -15.35 5.66
N GLY A 7 -9.45 -16.13 6.73
CA GLY A 7 -9.51 -15.66 8.14
C GLY A 7 -10.90 -15.83 8.77
N THR A 8 -11.11 -15.30 9.98
CA THR A 8 -12.41 -15.36 10.67
C THR A 8 -13.47 -14.42 10.08
N GLY A 9 -13.11 -13.59 9.10
CA GLY A 9 -14.00 -12.57 8.54
C GLY A 9 -14.24 -11.36 9.45
N GLU A 10 -13.72 -11.40 10.68
CA GLU A 10 -13.84 -10.32 11.66
C GLU A 10 -12.51 -9.57 11.75
N VAL A 11 -12.43 -8.38 11.14
CA VAL A 11 -11.29 -7.49 11.30
C VAL A 11 -11.48 -6.71 12.60
N ASN A 12 -10.68 -7.01 13.63
CA ASN A 12 -10.69 -6.23 14.87
C ASN A 12 -9.60 -5.14 14.83
N VAL A 13 -9.93 -4.01 14.21
CA VAL A 13 -9.03 -2.85 14.06
C VAL A 13 -8.63 -2.28 15.43
N ALA A 14 -9.57 -2.23 16.38
CA ALA A 14 -9.32 -1.68 17.71
C ALA A 14 -8.27 -2.50 18.49
N GLU A 15 -8.34 -3.83 18.41
CA GLU A 15 -7.35 -4.69 19.03
C GLU A 15 -5.98 -4.58 18.35
N ALA A 16 -5.94 -4.51 17.01
CA ALA A 16 -4.70 -4.34 16.26
C ALA A 16 -3.98 -3.03 16.64
N GLU A 17 -4.73 -1.94 16.77
CA GLU A 17 -4.20 -0.64 17.21
C GLU A 17 -3.67 -0.69 18.65
N ARG A 18 -4.41 -1.31 19.57
CA ARG A 18 -4.01 -1.49 20.96
C ARG A 18 -2.71 -2.28 21.09
N LEU A 19 -2.56 -3.36 20.31
CA LEU A 19 -1.36 -4.20 20.29
C LEU A 19 -0.16 -3.46 19.69
N LEU A 20 -0.38 -2.60 18.70
CA LEU A 20 0.69 -1.88 18.01
C LEU A 20 1.18 -0.63 18.77
N ALA A 21 0.30 0.03 19.53
CA ALA A 21 0.58 1.26 20.28
C ALA A 21 1.90 1.28 21.09
N PRO A 22 2.24 0.25 21.91
CA PRO A 22 3.51 0.27 22.66
C PRO A 22 4.73 0.24 21.74
N PHE A 23 4.65 -0.44 20.60
CA PHE A 23 5.75 -0.52 19.63
C PHE A 23 5.92 0.79 18.86
N LEU A 24 4.85 1.53 18.60
CA LEU A 24 4.94 2.88 18.02
C LEU A 24 5.70 3.84 18.92
N GLN A 25 5.48 3.74 20.24
CA GLN A 25 6.20 4.56 21.22
C GLN A 25 7.66 4.13 21.35
N GLN A 26 7.92 2.82 21.41
CA GLN A 26 9.27 2.29 21.60
C GLN A 26 10.13 2.40 20.34
N PHE A 27 9.53 2.27 19.16
CA PHE A 27 10.21 2.22 17.85
C PHE A 27 9.54 3.17 16.84
N PRO A 28 9.61 4.49 17.04
CA PRO A 28 8.89 5.48 16.22
C PRO A 28 9.34 5.53 14.74
N ASN A 29 10.49 4.93 14.42
CA ASN A 29 11.04 4.78 13.06
C ASN A 29 11.17 3.30 12.65
N GLY A 30 10.57 2.37 13.40
CA GLY A 30 10.55 0.95 13.03
C GLY A 30 9.73 0.75 11.76
N SER A 31 10.37 0.36 10.66
CA SER A 31 9.72 0.22 9.35
C SER A 31 8.49 -0.69 9.38
N LEU A 32 8.59 -1.86 10.01
CA LEU A 32 7.46 -2.78 10.22
C LEU A 32 6.34 -2.18 11.07
N VAL A 33 6.70 -1.45 12.13
CA VAL A 33 5.74 -0.81 13.03
C VAL A 33 4.96 0.27 12.28
N LEU A 34 5.66 1.11 11.51
CA LEU A 34 5.05 2.12 10.65
C LEU A 34 4.18 1.50 9.57
N PHE A 35 4.62 0.41 8.93
CA PHE A 35 3.84 -0.28 7.91
C PHE A 35 2.50 -0.79 8.47
N TYR A 36 2.50 -1.45 9.62
CA TYR A 36 1.26 -1.92 10.24
C TYR A 36 0.37 -0.76 10.70
N HIS A 37 0.95 0.34 11.17
CA HIS A 37 0.20 1.53 11.53
C HIS A 37 -0.51 2.12 10.30
N ALA A 38 0.21 2.30 9.20
CA ALA A 38 -0.37 2.77 7.94
C ALA A 38 -1.47 1.83 7.41
N ARG A 39 -1.29 0.51 7.54
CA ARG A 39 -2.34 -0.48 7.19
C ARG A 39 -3.59 -0.35 8.05
N ILE A 40 -3.45 -0.10 9.36
CA ILE A 40 -4.58 0.14 10.25
C ILE A 40 -5.32 1.41 9.85
N GLU A 41 -4.60 2.50 9.60
CA GLU A 41 -5.21 3.78 9.16
C GLU A 41 -5.93 3.62 7.81
N LEU A 42 -5.35 2.87 6.87
CA LEU A 42 -6.00 2.53 5.61
C LEU A 42 -7.29 1.73 5.82
N LEU A 43 -7.30 0.75 6.73
CA LEU A 43 -8.49 -0.03 7.07
C LEU A 43 -9.59 0.81 7.76
N LYS A 44 -9.20 1.88 8.47
CA LYS A 44 -10.14 2.87 9.03
C LYS A 44 -10.69 3.84 7.98
N GLY A 45 -10.11 3.87 6.78
CA GLY A 45 -10.45 4.83 5.73
C GLY A 45 -9.69 6.16 5.81
N ASN A 46 -8.68 6.27 6.69
CA ASN A 46 -7.85 7.46 6.84
C ASN A 46 -6.73 7.45 5.78
N LEU A 47 -7.12 7.69 4.53
CA LEU A 47 -6.24 7.51 3.36
C LEU A 47 -5.03 8.43 3.38
N GLU A 48 -5.20 9.71 3.74
CA GLU A 48 -4.14 10.71 3.75
C GLU A 48 -3.06 10.38 4.80
N GLU A 49 -3.49 9.99 6.01
CA GLU A 49 -2.58 9.58 7.08
C GLU A 49 -1.83 8.31 6.70
N ALA A 50 -2.55 7.29 6.19
CA ALA A 50 -1.93 6.06 5.72
C ALA A 50 -0.87 6.34 4.63
N GLN A 51 -1.19 7.22 3.68
CA GLN A 51 -0.27 7.59 2.60
C GLN A 51 1.03 8.20 3.15
N GLU A 52 0.91 9.14 4.09
CA GLU A 52 2.07 9.80 4.68
C GLU A 52 2.93 8.83 5.49
N VAL A 53 2.31 7.96 6.28
CA VAL A 53 3.02 6.95 7.06
C VAL A 53 3.70 5.93 6.14
N PHE A 54 3.10 5.52 5.02
CA PHE A 54 3.77 4.65 4.04
C PHE A 54 4.98 5.33 3.39
N ARG A 55 4.91 6.63 3.08
CA ARG A 55 6.07 7.38 2.57
C ARG A 55 7.19 7.45 3.61
N LYS A 56 6.85 7.75 4.86
CA LYS A 56 7.79 7.71 5.99
C LYS A 56 8.41 6.31 6.15
N CYS A 57 7.60 5.27 6.02
CA CYS A 57 8.03 3.88 6.10
C CYS A 57 9.10 3.52 5.05
N VAL A 58 8.97 4.06 3.84
CA VAL A 58 10.00 3.94 2.79
C VAL A 58 11.25 4.75 3.13
N SER A 59 11.11 5.96 3.70
CA SER A 59 12.24 6.85 3.98
C SER A 59 13.10 6.44 5.18
N VAL A 60 12.55 5.68 6.14
CA VAL A 60 13.30 5.29 7.37
C VAL A 60 14.24 4.11 7.18
N GLN A 61 14.21 3.41 6.03
CA GLN A 61 15.10 2.28 5.76
C GLN A 61 15.42 2.20 4.26
N GLU A 62 16.64 1.85 3.87
CA GLU A 62 17.05 1.73 2.46
C GLU A 62 17.68 0.37 2.09
N GLU A 63 17.95 -0.49 3.08
CA GLU A 63 18.65 -1.77 2.91
C GLU A 63 17.75 -2.83 2.26
N TRP A 64 16.51 -2.96 2.75
CA TRP A 64 15.58 -4.00 2.31
C TRP A 64 14.60 -3.53 1.23
N LYS A 65 15.06 -3.43 -0.02
CA LYS A 65 14.27 -2.91 -1.16
C LYS A 65 12.91 -3.59 -1.37
N GLN A 66 12.81 -4.89 -1.10
CA GLN A 66 11.55 -5.65 -1.24
C GLN A 66 10.48 -5.15 -0.26
N PHE A 67 10.89 -4.60 0.88
CA PHE A 67 9.96 -3.99 1.82
C PHE A 67 9.34 -2.72 1.25
N HIS A 68 10.11 -1.92 0.51
CA HIS A 68 9.56 -0.77 -0.20
C HIS A 68 8.49 -1.18 -1.21
N HIS A 69 8.64 -2.35 -1.84
CA HIS A 69 7.62 -2.87 -2.77
C HIS A 69 6.29 -3.14 -2.06
N LEU A 70 6.29 -3.53 -0.78
CA LEU A 70 5.06 -3.63 0.01
C LEU A 70 4.42 -2.26 0.22
N CYS A 71 5.20 -1.23 0.55
CA CYS A 71 4.68 0.13 0.67
C CYS A 71 4.17 0.67 -0.67
N TYR A 72 4.87 0.42 -1.78
CA TYR A 72 4.45 0.83 -3.12
C TYR A 72 3.15 0.17 -3.55
N TRP A 73 2.93 -1.09 -3.15
CA TRP A 73 1.66 -1.77 -3.37
C TRP A 73 0.50 -1.05 -2.67
N GLU A 74 0.68 -0.70 -1.39
CA GLU A 74 -0.34 0.01 -0.62
C GLU A 74 -0.56 1.43 -1.15
N LEU A 75 0.52 2.16 -1.47
CA LEU A 75 0.46 3.49 -2.06
C LEU A 75 -0.23 3.49 -3.43
N MET A 76 -0.03 2.45 -4.25
CA MET A 76 -0.77 2.28 -5.51
C MET A 76 -2.28 2.20 -5.24
N TRP A 77 -2.72 1.36 -4.30
CA TRP A 77 -4.14 1.23 -3.96
C TRP A 77 -4.75 2.49 -3.36
N ILE A 78 -4.03 3.18 -2.47
CA ILE A 78 -4.47 4.48 -1.93
C ILE A 78 -4.73 5.47 -3.06
N ASN A 79 -3.81 5.57 -4.03
CA ASN A 79 -3.99 6.45 -5.19
C ASN A 79 -5.15 6.00 -6.09
N VAL A 80 -5.39 4.70 -6.24
CA VAL A 80 -6.59 4.17 -6.93
C VAL A 80 -7.87 4.61 -6.21
N PHE A 81 -7.93 4.49 -4.88
CA PHE A 81 -9.11 4.90 -4.10
C PHE A 81 -9.38 6.41 -4.20
N GLN A 82 -8.32 7.21 -4.26
CA GLN A 82 -8.39 8.66 -4.44
C GLN A 82 -8.55 9.09 -5.91
N GLN A 83 -8.60 8.15 -6.88
CA GLN A 83 -8.65 8.42 -8.32
C GLN A 83 -7.45 9.22 -8.86
N ASN A 84 -6.32 9.15 -8.17
CA ASN A 84 -5.04 9.73 -8.59
C ASN A 84 -4.33 8.77 -9.56
N TRP A 85 -4.90 8.59 -10.75
CA TRP A 85 -4.52 7.55 -11.71
C TRP A 85 -3.06 7.61 -12.15
N MET A 86 -2.51 8.81 -12.38
CA MET A 86 -1.11 8.99 -12.78
C MET A 86 -0.15 8.49 -11.69
N GLN A 87 -0.43 8.79 -10.42
CA GLN A 87 0.40 8.34 -9.31
C GLN A 87 0.24 6.83 -9.04
N ALA A 88 -0.98 6.31 -9.18
CA ALA A 88 -1.22 4.87 -9.14
C ALA A 88 -0.45 4.14 -10.25
N TYR A 89 -0.46 4.68 -11.47
CA TYR A 89 0.27 4.13 -12.61
C TYR A 89 1.77 4.11 -12.33
N TYR A 90 2.33 5.21 -11.81
CA TYR A 90 3.74 5.29 -11.42
C TYR A 90 4.16 4.13 -10.48
N TYR A 91 3.42 3.90 -9.40
CA TYR A 91 3.73 2.79 -8.48
C TYR A 91 3.54 1.42 -9.13
N SER A 92 2.51 1.24 -9.95
CA SER A 92 2.28 -0.03 -10.66
C SER A 92 3.40 -0.35 -11.66
N ASP A 93 3.92 0.67 -12.37
CA ASP A 93 5.03 0.54 -13.31
C ASP A 93 6.34 0.28 -12.58
N LEU A 94 6.59 0.95 -11.46
CA LEU A 94 7.75 0.72 -10.60
C LEU A 94 7.79 -0.73 -10.10
N LEU A 95 6.67 -1.23 -9.58
CA LEU A 95 6.54 -2.64 -9.17
C LEU A 95 6.72 -3.59 -10.36
N CYS A 96 6.13 -3.28 -11.50
CA CYS A 96 6.26 -4.06 -12.72
C CYS A 96 7.72 -4.12 -13.22
N LYS A 97 8.52 -3.08 -13.00
CA LYS A 97 9.95 -3.06 -13.37
C LYS A 97 10.79 -3.82 -12.35
N GLU A 98 10.67 -3.47 -11.07
CA GLU A 98 11.62 -3.91 -10.04
C GLU A 98 11.27 -5.24 -9.38
N SER A 99 9.98 -5.52 -9.16
CA SER A 99 9.58 -6.68 -8.38
C SER A 99 9.68 -7.96 -9.20
N LYS A 100 10.21 -9.01 -8.57
CA LYS A 100 10.28 -10.37 -9.15
C LYS A 100 9.03 -11.20 -8.84
N TRP A 101 8.15 -10.72 -7.96
CA TRP A 101 6.93 -11.41 -7.59
C TRP A 101 5.84 -11.16 -8.64
N SER A 102 5.05 -12.19 -8.96
CA SER A 102 3.89 -12.15 -9.89
C SER A 102 3.91 -11.07 -10.99
N LYS A 103 4.84 -11.16 -11.95
CA LYS A 103 4.90 -10.22 -13.10
C LYS A 103 3.56 -10.06 -13.81
N ALA A 104 2.81 -11.14 -13.95
CA ALA A 104 1.48 -11.13 -14.56
C ALA A 104 0.51 -10.17 -13.82
N THR A 105 0.52 -10.19 -12.49
CA THR A 105 -0.33 -9.29 -11.68
C THR A 105 0.04 -7.83 -11.91
N TYR A 106 1.33 -7.49 -11.89
CA TYR A 106 1.74 -6.10 -12.06
C TYR A 106 1.49 -5.58 -13.48
N VAL A 107 1.72 -6.39 -14.51
CA VAL A 107 1.39 -6.03 -15.89
C VAL A 107 -0.11 -5.80 -16.05
N PHE A 108 -0.93 -6.69 -15.48
CA PHE A 108 -2.39 -6.55 -15.51
C PHE A 108 -2.85 -5.27 -14.80
N LEU A 109 -2.38 -5.04 -13.57
CA LEU A 109 -2.76 -3.85 -12.80
C LEU A 109 -2.30 -2.56 -13.48
N LYS A 110 -1.09 -2.54 -14.04
CA LYS A 110 -0.58 -1.42 -14.83
C LYS A 110 -1.51 -1.09 -16.00
N ALA A 111 -1.94 -2.10 -16.77
CA ALA A 111 -2.87 -1.92 -17.87
C ALA A 111 -4.26 -1.46 -17.40
N ALA A 112 -4.78 -2.04 -16.32
CA ALA A 112 -6.07 -1.67 -15.75
C ALA A 112 -6.06 -0.22 -15.26
N ILE A 113 -5.00 0.22 -14.58
CA ILE A 113 -4.86 1.62 -14.14
C ILE A 113 -4.69 2.55 -15.35
N LEU A 114 -3.91 2.14 -16.36
CA LEU A 114 -3.76 2.92 -17.58
C LEU A 114 -5.10 3.16 -18.28
N SER A 115 -6.01 2.18 -18.30
CA SER A 115 -7.35 2.34 -18.89
C SER A 115 -8.26 3.31 -18.14
N MET A 116 -7.89 3.74 -16.93
CA MET A 116 -8.65 4.72 -16.15
C MET A 116 -8.16 6.16 -16.38
N LEU A 117 -7.04 6.36 -17.08
CA LEU A 117 -6.51 7.69 -17.39
C LEU A 117 -7.38 8.43 -18.41
N PRO A 118 -7.50 9.77 -18.31
CA PRO A 118 -8.03 10.59 -19.39
C PRO A 118 -7.22 10.41 -20.67
N GLU A 119 -7.87 10.46 -21.83
CA GLU A 119 -7.18 10.31 -23.14
C GLU A 119 -6.04 11.31 -23.33
N GLU A 120 -6.14 12.51 -22.73
CA GLU A 120 -5.14 13.56 -22.79
C GLU A 120 -3.82 13.19 -22.08
N ASP A 121 -3.87 12.30 -21.09
CA ASP A 121 -2.72 11.85 -20.30
C ASP A 121 -2.09 10.56 -20.86
N VAL A 122 -2.73 9.92 -21.85
CA VAL A 122 -2.24 8.71 -22.51
C VAL A 122 -1.37 9.11 -23.71
N VAL A 123 -0.06 9.29 -23.46
CA VAL A 123 0.96 9.58 -24.50
C VAL A 123 1.77 8.34 -24.86
#